data_AF-A0A017THT1-F1
#
_entry.id   AF-A0A017THT1-F1
#
_cell.length_a   1.000
_cell.length_b   1.000
_cell.length_c   1.000
_cell.angle_alpha   90.00
_cell.angle_beta   90.00
_cell.angle_gamma   90.00
#
_symmetry.space_group_name_H-M   'P 1'
#
loop_
_entity.id
_entity.type
_entity.pdbx_description
1 polymer ?
#
loop_
_entity_poly.entity_id
_entity_poly.type
_entity_poly.pdbx_seq_one_letter_code
_entity_poly.pdbx_strand_id
1 'polypeptide(L)'
;MVVGGVALVLGQEHEAGLDLFWAAASGLSFFLFGWAWNERRQARRLARWLVAHEDEIRRVEATWAGQRLTRATTLVQYEVLVSLILVEISFITAPRPDRRPLLPTATTLLLGWWGIPWGPFHTVRALRTNLGGGHTRNVAQLLVALHAKPPPRAAWWRRLLALDTGDRGQIAMNMAVLGIFGAVLLAILIVTILAAFYPGP
;
A
#
# COMPACT_ATOMS: atom_id res chain seq x y z
N MET A 1 38.98 -38.22 -1.91
CA MET A 1 39.10 -36.99 -1.09
C MET A 1 38.95 -35.68 -1.88
N VAL A 2 38.56 -35.70 -3.18
CA VAL A 2 38.39 -34.48 -4.01
C VAL A 2 36.91 -34.16 -4.32
N VAL A 3 36.01 -35.14 -4.17
CA VAL A 3 34.57 -34.95 -4.43
C VAL A 3 33.85 -34.13 -3.34
N GLY A 4 34.42 -34.03 -2.13
CA GLY A 4 33.84 -33.25 -1.03
C GLY A 4 34.01 -31.73 -1.12
N GLY A 5 34.99 -31.23 -1.90
CA GLY A 5 35.24 -29.79 -2.02
C GLY A 5 34.25 -29.05 -2.91
N VAL A 6 33.69 -29.72 -3.93
CA VAL A 6 32.78 -29.10 -4.91
C VAL A 6 31.37 -28.91 -4.32
N ALA A 7 30.92 -29.81 -3.44
CA ALA A 7 29.63 -29.67 -2.75
C ALA A 7 29.61 -28.50 -1.76
N LEU A 8 30.76 -28.19 -1.14
CA LEU A 8 30.89 -27.08 -0.18
C LEU A 8 30.89 -25.72 -0.88
N VAL A 9 31.48 -25.63 -2.07
CA VAL A 9 31.47 -24.40 -2.89
C VAL A 9 30.11 -24.18 -3.57
N LEU A 10 29.47 -25.23 -4.08
CA LEU A 10 28.13 -25.12 -4.68
C LEU A 10 27.02 -24.89 -3.64
N GLY A 11 27.21 -25.35 -2.40
CA GLY A 11 26.29 -25.07 -1.29
C GLY A 11 26.31 -23.59 -0.85
N GLN A 12 27.49 -22.96 -0.81
CA GLN A 12 27.62 -21.55 -0.39
C GLN A 12 27.01 -20.56 -1.40
N GLU A 13 27.10 -20.83 -2.70
CA GLU A 13 26.52 -19.98 -3.75
C GLU A 13 24.97 -19.95 -3.66
N HIS A 14 24.35 -21.06 -3.24
CA HIS A 14 22.89 -21.15 -3.13
C HIS A 14 22.33 -20.39 -1.91
N GLU A 15 23.05 -20.40 -0.79
CA GLU A 15 22.64 -19.64 0.41
C GLU A 15 22.76 -18.13 0.20
N ALA A 16 23.83 -17.66 -0.44
CA ALA A 16 24.03 -16.24 -0.72
C ALA A 16 22.93 -15.64 -1.62
N GLY A 17 22.45 -16.41 -2.61
CA GLY A 17 21.34 -16.00 -3.47
C GLY A 17 20.01 -15.87 -2.72
N LEU A 18 19.75 -16.79 -1.79
CA LEU A 18 18.54 -16.78 -0.97
C LEU A 18 18.54 -15.60 0.01
N ASP A 19 19.67 -15.32 0.66
CA ASP A 19 19.82 -14.19 1.59
C ASP A 19 19.62 -12.85 0.89
N LEU A 20 20.21 -12.68 -0.30
CA LEU A 20 20.03 -11.47 -1.11
C LEU A 20 18.57 -11.28 -1.52
N PHE A 21 17.88 -12.35 -1.91
CA PHE A 21 16.47 -12.32 -2.25
C PHE A 21 15.61 -11.85 -1.06
N TRP A 22 15.80 -12.43 0.12
CA TRP A 22 15.04 -12.04 1.31
C TRP A 22 15.34 -10.62 1.76
N ALA A 23 16.60 -10.18 1.66
CA ALA A 23 16.98 -8.80 1.93
C ALA A 23 16.29 -7.82 0.97
N ALA A 24 16.27 -8.13 -0.34
CA ALA A 24 15.60 -7.32 -1.34
C ALA A 24 14.08 -7.27 -1.13
N ALA A 25 13.45 -8.42 -0.87
CA ALA A 25 12.02 -8.51 -0.59
C ALA A 25 11.62 -7.71 0.67
N SER A 26 12.44 -7.79 1.72
CA SER A 26 12.26 -7.03 2.95
C SER A 26 12.42 -5.54 2.71
N GLY A 27 13.48 -5.12 2.01
CA GLY A 27 13.72 -3.72 1.65
C GLY A 27 12.58 -3.12 0.84
N LEU A 28 12.09 -3.85 -0.16
CA LEU A 28 10.93 -3.45 -0.96
C LEU A 28 9.66 -3.32 -0.09
N SER A 29 9.42 -4.28 0.80
CA SER A 29 8.26 -4.25 1.70
C SER A 29 8.30 -3.04 2.64
N PHE A 30 9.44 -2.74 3.26
CA PHE A 30 9.63 -1.55 4.09
C PHE A 30 9.45 -0.25 3.30
N PHE A 31 9.98 -0.20 2.07
CA PHE A 31 9.80 0.94 1.18
C PHE A 31 8.33 1.19 0.87
N LEU A 32 7.58 0.16 0.43
CA LEU A 32 6.17 0.28 0.10
C LEU A 32 5.32 0.67 1.32
N PHE A 33 5.61 0.07 2.47
CA PHE A 33 4.96 0.43 3.72
C PHE A 33 5.22 1.88 4.10
N GLY A 34 6.49 2.31 4.06
CA GLY A 34 6.89 3.69 4.34
C GLY A 34 6.26 4.68 3.37
N TRP A 35 6.19 4.33 2.08
CA TRP A 35 5.55 5.15 1.06
C TRP A 35 4.03 5.25 1.28
N ALA A 36 3.32 4.13 1.46
CA ALA A 36 1.90 4.11 1.76
C ALA A 36 1.56 4.90 3.03
N TRP A 37 2.40 4.77 4.06
CA TRP A 37 2.29 5.55 5.29
C TRP A 37 2.47 7.05 5.06
N ASN A 38 3.44 7.44 4.24
CA ASN A 38 3.69 8.83 3.85
C ASN A 38 2.50 9.42 3.05
N GLU A 39 1.95 8.68 2.08
CA GLU A 39 0.76 9.08 1.31
C GLU A 39 -0.43 9.35 2.25
N ARG A 40 -0.67 8.46 3.22
CA ARG A 40 -1.73 8.65 4.22
C ARG A 40 -1.50 9.87 5.10
N ARG A 41 -0.25 10.14 5.49
CA ARG A 41 0.11 11.35 6.25
C ARG A 41 -0.14 12.61 5.43
N GLN A 42 0.23 12.62 4.15
CA GLN A 42 0.00 13.75 3.25
C GLN A 42 -1.50 13.99 3.05
N ALA A 43 -2.29 12.94 2.81
CA ALA A 43 -3.74 13.04 2.68
C ALA A 43 -4.39 13.64 3.94
N ARG A 44 -3.99 13.18 5.13
CA ARG A 44 -4.49 13.73 6.41
C ARG A 44 -4.04 15.17 6.68
N ARG A 45 -2.82 15.54 6.25
CA ARG A 45 -2.33 16.93 6.36
C ARG A 45 -3.14 17.85 5.44
N LEU A 46 -3.33 17.46 4.18
CA LEU A 46 -4.14 18.21 3.23
C LEU A 46 -5.58 18.33 3.71
N ALA A 47 -6.20 17.23 4.16
CA ALA A 47 -7.58 17.25 4.66
C ALA A 47 -7.76 18.22 5.84
N ARG A 48 -6.88 18.16 6.85
CA ARG A 48 -6.91 19.09 7.98
C ARG A 48 -6.68 20.53 7.55
N TRP A 49 -5.74 20.74 6.62
CA TRP A 49 -5.45 22.06 6.08
C TRP A 49 -6.65 22.65 5.32
N LEU A 50 -7.31 21.84 4.47
CA LEU A 50 -8.50 22.23 3.71
C LEU A 50 -9.64 22.64 4.63
N VAL A 51 -9.90 21.88 5.71
CA VAL A 51 -10.93 22.23 6.69
C VAL A 51 -10.56 23.53 7.43
N ALA A 52 -9.29 23.68 7.82
CA ALA A 52 -8.84 24.88 8.53
C ALA A 52 -8.88 26.17 7.67
N HIS A 53 -8.76 26.05 6.34
CA HIS A 53 -8.75 27.19 5.41
C HIS A 53 -10.00 27.21 4.52
N GLU A 54 -11.08 26.54 4.91
CA GLU A 54 -12.29 26.44 4.08
C GLU A 54 -12.86 27.83 3.76
N ASP A 55 -12.93 28.73 4.74
CA ASP A 55 -13.48 30.07 4.56
C ASP A 55 -12.65 30.91 3.58
N GLU A 56 -11.33 30.76 3.60
CA GLU A 56 -10.41 31.43 2.66
C GLU A 56 -10.60 30.88 1.24
N ILE A 57 -10.67 29.55 1.10
CA ILE A 57 -10.92 28.86 -0.18
C ILE A 57 -12.29 29.24 -0.74
N ARG A 58 -13.30 29.49 0.11
CA ARG A 58 -14.63 29.92 -0.31
C ARG A 58 -14.66 31.35 -0.86
N ARG A 59 -13.78 32.23 -0.37
CA ARG A 59 -13.76 33.65 -0.75
C ARG A 59 -12.85 33.94 -1.93
N VAL A 60 -11.62 33.42 -1.91
CA VAL A 60 -10.57 33.81 -2.87
C VAL A 60 -9.80 32.57 -3.35
N GLU A 61 -8.63 32.31 -2.78
CA GLU A 61 -7.77 31.17 -3.07
C GLU A 61 -6.84 30.98 -1.87
N ALA A 62 -6.47 29.74 -1.56
CA ALA A 62 -5.51 29.44 -0.50
C ALA A 62 -4.31 28.69 -1.09
N THR A 63 -3.12 28.88 -0.51
CA THR A 63 -1.89 28.26 -1.04
C THR A 63 -1.47 27.04 -0.20
N TRP A 64 -1.33 25.89 -0.85
CA TRP A 64 -0.83 24.66 -0.23
C TRP A 64 0.38 24.14 -1.00
N ALA A 65 1.50 23.93 -0.30
CA ALA A 65 2.76 23.46 -0.89
C ALA A 65 3.20 24.27 -2.14
N GLY A 66 2.97 25.59 -2.10
CA GLY A 66 3.29 26.51 -3.21
C GLY A 66 2.29 26.50 -4.37
N GLN A 67 1.22 25.71 -4.29
CA GLN A 67 0.16 25.65 -5.31
C GLN A 67 -1.09 26.37 -4.84
N ARG A 68 -1.71 27.15 -5.73
CA ARG A 68 -2.98 27.84 -5.47
C ARG A 68 -4.13 26.85 -5.59
N LEU A 69 -4.87 26.68 -4.51
CA LEU A 69 -6.05 25.82 -4.44
C LEU A 69 -7.31 26.69 -4.34
N THR A 70 -8.20 26.49 -5.32
CA THR A 70 -9.54 27.07 -5.36
C THR A 70 -10.57 25.96 -5.22
N ARG A 71 -11.85 26.30 -5.00
CA ARG A 71 -12.95 25.32 -4.98
C ARG A 71 -13.05 24.49 -6.27
N ALA A 72 -12.66 25.08 -7.39
CA ALA A 72 -12.69 24.45 -8.71
C ALA A 72 -11.43 23.63 -9.01
N THR A 73 -10.35 23.78 -8.22
CA THR A 73 -9.13 23.01 -8.43
C THR A 73 -9.43 21.51 -8.34
N THR A 74 -9.11 20.80 -9.41
CA THR A 74 -9.26 19.35 -9.47
C THR A 74 -8.05 18.69 -8.83
N LEU A 75 -8.31 17.85 -7.84
CA LEU A 75 -7.32 16.98 -7.22
C LEU A 75 -7.46 15.58 -7.82
N VAL A 76 -6.32 14.96 -8.08
CA VAL A 76 -6.19 13.64 -8.68
C VAL A 76 -5.59 12.70 -7.64
N GLN A 77 -6.11 11.48 -7.62
CA GLN A 77 -5.59 10.38 -6.82
C GLN A 77 -5.42 9.15 -7.69
N TYR A 78 -4.40 8.35 -7.40
CA TYR A 78 -4.08 7.13 -8.13
C TYR A 78 -4.23 5.93 -7.20
N GLU A 79 -4.64 4.81 -7.75
CA GLU A 79 -4.76 3.54 -7.04
C GLU A 79 -3.42 2.81 -7.11
N VAL A 80 -2.91 2.36 -5.96
CA VAL A 80 -1.72 1.52 -5.88
C VAL A 80 -2.16 0.14 -5.42
N LEU A 81 -1.82 -0.86 -6.23
CA LEU A 81 -2.09 -2.25 -5.93
C LEU A 81 -0.79 -3.02 -5.74
N VAL A 82 -0.68 -3.71 -4.59
CA VAL A 82 0.41 -4.62 -4.29
C VAL A 82 -0.20 -5.95 -3.93
N SER A 83 0.01 -6.95 -4.77
CA SER A 83 -0.44 -8.31 -4.55
C SER A 83 0.75 -9.17 -4.19
N LEU A 84 0.61 -9.90 -3.09
CA LEU A 84 1.43 -11.04 -2.72
C LEU A 84 0.56 -12.28 -2.92
N ILE A 85 1.17 -13.46 -3.07
CA ILE A 85 0.51 -14.73 -3.45
C ILE A 85 -0.89 -14.91 -2.84
N LEU A 86 -1.04 -14.61 -1.55
CA LEU A 86 -2.30 -14.73 -0.79
C LEU A 86 -2.88 -13.40 -0.27
N VAL A 87 -2.18 -12.28 -0.41
CA VAL A 87 -2.55 -11.01 0.23
C VAL A 87 -2.51 -9.87 -0.78
N GLU A 88 -3.65 -9.22 -0.97
CA GLU A 88 -3.77 -8.02 -1.80
C GLU A 88 -3.87 -6.78 -0.90
N ILE A 89 -3.00 -5.82 -1.13
CA ILE A 89 -2.98 -4.53 -0.44
C ILE A 89 -3.24 -3.46 -1.49
N SER A 90 -4.40 -2.80 -1.40
CA SER A 90 -4.72 -1.62 -2.21
C SER A 90 -4.74 -0.37 -1.35
N PHE A 91 -4.26 0.74 -1.90
CA PHE A 91 -4.42 2.05 -1.31
C PHE A 91 -4.49 3.13 -2.37
N ILE A 92 -5.08 4.27 -2.01
CA ILE A 92 -5.19 5.43 -2.89
C ILE A 92 -4.15 6.46 -2.46
N THR A 93 -3.44 7.08 -3.41
CA THR A 93 -2.46 8.13 -3.13
C THR A 93 -3.12 9.41 -2.60
N ALA A 94 -2.33 10.28 -1.98
CA ALA A 94 -2.82 11.57 -1.51
C ALA A 94 -3.40 12.40 -2.68
N PRO A 95 -4.51 13.15 -2.45
CA PRO A 95 -5.03 14.07 -3.45
C PRO A 95 -3.99 15.12 -3.81
N ARG A 96 -3.71 15.27 -5.10
CA ARG A 96 -2.74 16.23 -5.62
C ARG A 96 -3.30 16.98 -6.82
N PRO A 97 -3.03 18.27 -6.99
CA PRO A 97 -3.46 19.00 -8.17
C PRO A 97 -2.62 18.64 -9.40
N ASP A 98 -1.42 18.08 -9.23
CA ASP A 98 -0.57 17.64 -10.32
C ASP A 98 -0.75 16.15 -10.65
N ARG A 99 -0.69 15.84 -11.95
CA ARG A 99 -0.82 14.46 -12.44
C ARG A 99 0.55 13.79 -12.46
N ARG A 100 0.87 13.01 -11.42
CA ARG A 100 2.05 12.14 -11.38
C ARG A 100 1.67 10.66 -11.34
N PRO A 101 1.19 10.08 -12.46
CA PRO A 101 0.75 8.69 -12.51
C PRO A 101 1.91 7.69 -12.49
N LEU A 102 3.13 8.10 -12.86
CA LEU A 102 4.22 7.18 -13.16
C LEU A 102 4.52 6.19 -12.03
N LEU A 103 4.80 6.70 -10.82
CA LEU A 103 5.12 5.86 -9.68
C LEU A 103 3.96 4.91 -9.28
N PRO A 104 2.72 5.38 -9.02
CA PRO A 104 1.61 4.49 -8.67
C PRO A 104 1.25 3.49 -9.76
N THR A 105 1.35 3.90 -11.04
CA THR A 105 1.07 3.01 -12.17
C THR A 105 2.16 1.95 -12.31
N ALA A 106 3.43 2.33 -12.21
CA ALA A 106 4.56 1.39 -12.28
C ALA A 106 4.53 0.40 -11.11
N THR A 107 4.25 0.85 -9.88
CA THR A 107 4.12 -0.05 -8.74
C THR A 107 2.99 -1.04 -8.95
N THR A 108 1.81 -0.59 -9.39
CA THR A 108 0.67 -1.46 -9.68
C THR A 108 0.99 -2.44 -10.81
N LEU A 109 1.66 -1.98 -11.87
CA LEU A 109 2.07 -2.81 -13.00
C LEU A 109 3.14 -3.85 -12.65
N LEU A 110 4.00 -3.61 -11.65
CA LEU A 110 5.04 -4.57 -11.30
C LEU A 110 4.60 -5.52 -10.18
N LEU A 111 3.79 -5.02 -9.24
CA LEU A 111 3.48 -5.72 -8.00
C LEU A 111 2.03 -6.20 -7.90
N GLY A 112 1.12 -5.77 -8.78
CA GLY A 112 -0.29 -6.18 -8.70
C GLY A 112 -0.59 -7.61 -9.17
N TRP A 113 0.29 -8.22 -9.98
CA TRP A 113 -0.03 -9.47 -10.69
C TRP A 113 0.07 -10.74 -9.85
N TRP A 114 0.79 -10.70 -8.72
CA TRP A 114 1.21 -11.91 -8.01
C TRP A 114 0.13 -12.57 -7.15
N GLY A 115 -1.06 -11.97 -7.04
CA GLY A 115 -2.17 -12.50 -6.23
C GLY A 115 -2.97 -13.57 -6.97
N ILE A 116 -3.08 -14.78 -6.39
CA ILE A 116 -3.91 -15.86 -6.92
C ILE A 116 -5.21 -15.92 -6.12
N PRO A 117 -6.41 -15.99 -6.74
CA PRO A 117 -6.66 -16.10 -8.18
C PRO A 117 -6.98 -14.78 -8.91
N TRP A 118 -7.25 -13.67 -8.20
CA TRP A 118 -7.86 -12.47 -8.79
C TRP A 118 -6.90 -11.30 -9.07
N GLY A 119 -5.61 -11.42 -8.75
CA GLY A 119 -4.62 -10.34 -8.86
C GLY A 119 -4.57 -9.66 -10.24
N PRO A 120 -4.53 -10.41 -11.36
CA PRO A 120 -4.58 -9.81 -12.69
C PRO A 120 -5.83 -8.96 -12.96
N PHE A 121 -7.00 -9.38 -12.45
CA PHE A 121 -8.25 -8.64 -12.64
C PHE A 121 -8.22 -7.29 -11.91
N HIS A 122 -7.81 -7.28 -10.64
CA HIS A 122 -7.67 -6.05 -9.86
C HIS A 122 -6.58 -5.14 -10.44
N THR A 123 -5.48 -5.71 -10.91
CA THR A 123 -4.39 -4.97 -11.55
C THR A 123 -4.85 -4.26 -12.81
N VAL A 124 -5.52 -4.96 -13.73
CA VAL A 124 -6.04 -4.35 -14.97
C VAL A 124 -7.03 -3.23 -14.66
N ARG A 125 -7.89 -3.40 -13.64
CA ARG A 125 -8.81 -2.36 -13.19
C ARG A 125 -8.07 -1.12 -12.68
N ALA A 126 -7.10 -1.29 -11.79
CA ALA A 126 -6.33 -0.19 -11.22
C ALA A 126 -5.48 0.52 -12.30
N LEU A 127 -4.87 -0.23 -13.22
CA LEU A 127 -4.15 0.33 -14.37
C LEU A 127 -5.07 1.12 -15.27
N ARG A 128 -6.27 0.62 -15.60
CA ARG A 128 -7.26 1.37 -16.38
C ARG A 128 -7.63 2.68 -15.70
N THR A 129 -7.86 2.67 -14.39
CA THR A 129 -8.15 3.89 -13.62
C THR A 129 -6.98 4.86 -13.68
N ASN A 130 -5.75 4.40 -13.43
CA ASN A 130 -4.57 5.26 -13.39
C ASN A 130 -4.22 5.86 -14.75
N LEU A 131 -4.26 5.04 -15.81
CA LEU A 131 -4.05 5.46 -17.20
C LEU A 131 -5.18 6.37 -17.70
N GLY A 132 -6.40 6.20 -17.18
CA GLY A 132 -7.55 7.08 -17.42
C GLY A 132 -7.49 8.43 -16.70
N GLY A 133 -6.41 8.73 -15.97
CA GLY A 133 -6.23 10.00 -15.26
C GLY A 133 -6.53 9.94 -13.75
N GLY A 134 -6.74 8.74 -13.20
CA GLY A 134 -6.97 8.53 -11.77
C GLY A 134 -8.37 8.93 -11.31
N HIS A 135 -8.58 8.90 -9.99
CA HIS A 135 -9.77 9.44 -9.36
C HIS A 135 -9.66 10.96 -9.25
N THR A 136 -10.54 11.68 -9.94
CA THR A 136 -10.59 13.13 -9.92
C THR A 136 -11.70 13.64 -9.01
N ARG A 137 -11.40 14.61 -8.15
CA ARG A 137 -12.36 15.29 -7.29
C ARG A 137 -12.00 16.76 -7.16
N ASN A 138 -12.98 17.65 -7.24
CA ASN A 138 -12.72 19.06 -6.98
C ASN A 138 -12.59 19.34 -5.49
N VAL A 139 -11.85 20.36 -5.10
CA VAL A 139 -11.69 20.78 -3.69
C VAL A 139 -13.05 20.98 -3.02
N ALA A 140 -14.03 21.56 -3.72
CA ALA A 140 -15.39 21.70 -3.19
C ALA A 140 -16.04 20.36 -2.83
N GLN A 141 -15.92 19.35 -3.70
CA GLN A 141 -16.47 18.01 -3.44
C GLN A 141 -15.73 17.32 -2.30
N LEU A 142 -14.41 17.50 -2.24
CA LEU A 142 -13.59 16.97 -1.16
C LEU A 142 -13.97 17.59 0.19
N LEU A 143 -14.17 18.90 0.26
CA LEU A 143 -14.65 19.59 1.47
C LEU A 143 -16.02 19.08 1.91
N VAL A 144 -16.96 18.88 0.98
CA VAL A 144 -18.27 18.28 1.31
C VAL A 144 -18.08 16.87 1.87
N ALA A 145 -17.22 16.05 1.26
CA ALA A 145 -16.92 14.70 1.75
C ALA A 145 -16.24 14.69 3.13
N LEU A 146 -15.41 15.70 3.45
CA LEU A 146 -14.76 15.85 4.75
C LEU A 146 -15.74 16.26 5.85
N HIS A 147 -16.78 17.04 5.52
CA HIS A 147 -17.85 17.42 6.45
C HIS A 147 -18.95 16.37 6.57
N ALA A 148 -19.10 15.51 5.57
CA ALA A 148 -20.04 14.40 5.63
C ALA A 148 -19.67 13.51 6.82
N LYS A 149 -20.53 13.50 7.85
CA LYS A 149 -20.43 12.57 8.98
C LYS A 149 -20.34 11.17 8.38
N PRO A 150 -19.33 10.35 8.74
CA PRO A 150 -19.20 9.02 8.16
C PRO A 150 -20.52 8.29 8.36
N PRO A 151 -21.05 7.59 7.33
CA PRO A 151 -22.33 6.91 7.45
C PRO A 151 -22.31 6.04 8.72
N PRO A 152 -23.44 5.95 9.47
CA PRO A 152 -23.53 5.09 10.64
C PRO A 152 -22.98 3.73 10.24
N ARG A 153 -22.00 3.24 11.00
CA ARG A 153 -21.26 2.01 10.67
C ARG A 153 -22.28 0.93 10.34
N ALA A 154 -22.45 0.65 9.05
CA ALA A 154 -23.22 -0.51 8.63
C ALA A 154 -22.60 -1.71 9.37
N ALA A 155 -23.48 -2.60 9.84
CA ALA A 155 -23.08 -3.77 10.59
C ALA A 155 -21.83 -4.41 9.95
N TRP A 156 -20.83 -4.69 10.78
CA TRP A 156 -19.46 -5.05 10.40
C TRP A 156 -19.36 -6.10 9.28
N TRP A 157 -20.37 -6.97 9.14
CA TRP A 157 -20.48 -7.98 8.10
C TRP A 157 -20.73 -7.43 6.68
N ARG A 158 -21.40 -6.29 6.50
CA ARG A 158 -21.56 -5.65 5.17
C ARG A 158 -20.24 -5.08 4.63
N ARG A 159 -19.27 -4.83 5.51
CA ARG A 159 -17.91 -4.35 5.17
C ARG A 159 -16.94 -5.44 4.74
N LEU A 160 -17.19 -6.71 5.09
CA LEU A 160 -16.39 -7.84 4.63
C LEU A 160 -16.59 -8.11 3.12
N LEU A 161 -17.73 -7.68 2.56
CA LEU A 161 -18.07 -7.82 1.14
C LEU A 161 -17.85 -6.53 0.31
N ALA A 162 -17.49 -5.42 0.96
CA ALA A 162 -17.26 -4.13 0.32
C ALA A 162 -16.06 -3.43 1.00
N LEU A 163 -14.85 -3.66 0.48
CA LEU A 163 -13.61 -3.09 1.02
C LEU A 163 -13.53 -1.57 0.77
N ASP A 164 -14.06 -0.81 1.72
CA ASP A 164 -13.72 0.61 1.96
C ASP A 164 -13.41 0.78 3.45
N THR A 165 -12.12 0.82 3.79
CA THR A 165 -11.63 0.80 5.18
C THR A 165 -11.30 2.20 5.69
N GLY A 166 -12.16 2.71 6.59
CA GLY A 166 -11.85 3.86 7.44
C GLY A 166 -10.96 3.54 8.66
N ASP A 167 -10.59 4.58 9.41
CA ASP A 167 -9.48 4.65 10.38
C ASP A 167 -9.44 3.58 11.51
N ARG A 168 -10.58 3.04 11.98
CA ARG A 168 -10.57 1.93 12.98
C ARG A 168 -10.52 0.53 12.36
N GLY A 169 -11.02 0.36 11.14
CA GLY A 169 -10.82 -0.87 10.38
C GLY A 169 -9.34 -1.05 10.03
N GLN A 170 -8.65 0.07 9.82
CA GLN A 170 -7.21 0.11 9.59
C GLN A 170 -6.39 -0.41 10.77
N ILE A 171 -6.75 -0.07 12.02
CA ILE A 171 -6.03 -0.57 13.20
C ILE A 171 -6.22 -2.08 13.34
N ALA A 172 -7.46 -2.57 13.22
CA ALA A 172 -7.73 -4.00 13.27
C ALA A 172 -7.03 -4.76 12.13
N MET A 173 -7.02 -4.20 10.92
CA MET A 173 -6.33 -4.78 9.77
C MET A 173 -4.81 -4.74 9.94
N ASN A 174 -4.25 -3.65 10.46
CA ASN A 174 -2.82 -3.57 10.77
C ASN A 174 -2.43 -4.58 11.86
N MET A 175 -3.27 -4.78 12.88
CA MET A 175 -3.06 -5.78 13.93
C MET A 175 -3.20 -7.20 13.39
N ALA A 176 -4.14 -7.45 12.48
CA ALA A 176 -4.30 -8.74 11.81
C ALA A 176 -3.11 -9.04 10.89
N VAL A 177 -2.65 -8.05 10.12
CA VAL A 177 -1.45 -8.16 9.28
C VAL A 177 -0.22 -8.41 10.14
N LEU A 178 -0.02 -7.63 11.22
CA LEU A 178 1.05 -7.86 12.19
C LEU A 178 0.97 -9.27 12.82
N GLY A 179 -0.23 -9.75 13.12
CA GLY A 179 -0.45 -11.11 13.64
C GLY A 179 -0.09 -12.20 12.64
N ILE A 180 -0.48 -12.05 11.37
CA ILE A 180 -0.14 -12.99 10.30
C ILE A 180 1.37 -12.98 10.02
N PHE A 181 1.98 -11.80 9.89
CA PHE A 181 3.43 -11.69 9.72
C PHE A 181 4.19 -12.26 10.93
N GLY A 182 3.72 -11.99 12.15
CA GLY A 182 4.27 -12.57 13.37
C GLY A 182 4.18 -14.10 13.40
N ALA A 183 3.04 -14.67 12.99
CA ALA A 183 2.86 -16.11 12.92
C ALA A 183 3.74 -16.77 11.85
N VAL A 184 3.88 -16.15 10.67
CA VAL A 184 4.76 -16.63 9.59
C VAL A 184 6.22 -16.57 10.02
N LEU A 185 6.67 -15.45 10.61
CA LEU A 185 8.03 -15.32 11.13
C LEU A 185 8.33 -16.33 12.24
N LEU A 186 7.36 -16.55 13.14
CA LEU A 186 7.48 -17.56 14.19
C LEU A 186 7.59 -18.97 13.59
N ALA A 187 6.79 -19.29 12.58
CA ALA A 187 6.86 -20.59 11.90
C ALA A 187 8.21 -20.80 11.20
N ILE A 188 8.71 -19.78 10.49
CA ILE A 188 10.05 -19.81 9.86
C ILE A 188 11.12 -20.02 10.94
N LEU A 189 11.07 -19.24 12.03
CA LEU A 189 12.01 -19.37 13.14
C LEU A 189 12.00 -20.78 13.75
N ILE A 190 10.81 -21.36 13.97
CA ILE A 190 10.65 -22.73 14.47
C ILE A 190 11.29 -23.73 13.51
N VAL A 191 11.03 -23.63 12.20
CA VAL A 191 11.63 -24.52 11.19
C VAL A 191 13.14 -24.39 11.18
N THR A 192 13.69 -23.17 11.23
CA THR A 192 15.14 -22.94 11.29
C THR A 192 15.77 -23.52 12.55
N ILE A 193 15.14 -23.34 13.72
CA ILE A 193 15.59 -23.92 14.99
C ILE A 193 15.58 -25.45 14.91
N LEU A 194 14.48 -26.04 14.42
CA LEU A 194 14.37 -27.50 14.28
C LEU A 194 15.44 -28.07 13.33
N ALA A 195 15.71 -27.39 12.21
CA ALA A 195 16.76 -27.78 11.28
C ALA A 195 18.16 -27.73 11.93
N ALA A 196 18.42 -26.79 12.84
CA ALA A 196 19.69 -26.70 13.56
C ALA A 196 19.89 -27.81 14.61
N PHE A 197 18.80 -28.26 15.26
CA PHE A 197 18.86 -29.30 16.29
C PHE A 197 18.77 -30.73 15.74
N TYR A 198 18.21 -30.89 14.54
CA TYR A 198 18.12 -32.17 13.85
C TYR A 198 18.82 -32.09 12.49
N PRO A 199 20.16 -31.97 12.46
CA PRO A 199 20.87 -32.13 11.21
C PRO A 199 20.53 -33.53 10.68
N GLY A 200 19.95 -33.58 9.47
CA GLY A 200 19.61 -34.84 8.83
C GLY A 200 20.82 -35.79 8.77
N PRO A 201 20.58 -37.12 8.77
CA PRO A 201 21.66 -38.12 8.73
C PRO A 201 22.53 -38.02 7.48
#